data_AF-A0A2T0BLJ1-F1
#
_entry.id   AF-A0A2T0BLJ1-F1
#
_cell.length_a   1.000
_cell.length_b   1.000
_cell.length_c   1.000
_cell.angle_alpha   90.00
_cell.angle_beta   90.00
_cell.angle_gamma   90.00
#
_symmetry.space_group_name_H-M   'P 1'
#
loop_
_entity.id
_entity.type
_entity.pdbx_description
1 polymer ?
#
loop_
_entity_poly.entity_id
_entity_poly.type
_entity_poly.pdbx_seq_one_letter_code
_entity_poly.pdbx_strand_id
1 'polypeptide(L)'
;MKKLLCVLVLAVSLCFVGVGSTEAQSATQYGKDAYNVPQYKCWTITLNKEVDYGTLSANNIYVVDSKNNRVPVQTALTQGKKILYLFNIEPYKAGETYTIYIQNLKSTTGATVKPIYFRFHIAN
;
A
#
# COMPACT_ATOMS: atom_id res chain seq x y z
N MET A 1 -12.77 -9.84 69.98
CA MET A 1 -11.65 -10.59 69.35
C MET A 1 -11.77 -10.46 67.83
N LYS A 2 -10.64 -10.15 67.15
CA LYS A 2 -10.38 -10.16 65.69
C LYS A 2 -11.16 -9.10 64.86
N LYS A 3 -10.63 -7.87 64.73
CA LYS A 3 -9.63 -7.34 63.77
C LYS A 3 -10.21 -6.99 62.38
N LEU A 4 -10.11 -5.70 62.06
CA LEU A 4 -10.35 -4.99 60.78
C LEU A 4 -9.96 -5.77 59.50
N LEU A 5 -10.69 -5.52 58.40
CA LEU A 5 -10.07 -5.01 57.17
C LEU A 5 -11.05 -4.21 56.31
N CYS A 6 -10.65 -2.96 56.00
CA CYS A 6 -11.25 -2.05 55.04
C CYS A 6 -11.11 -2.55 53.60
N VAL A 7 -12.13 -2.38 52.76
CA VAL A 7 -11.94 -1.81 51.42
C VAL A 7 -13.10 -0.87 51.11
N LEU A 8 -12.83 0.40 51.34
CA LEU A 8 -13.49 1.55 50.75
C LEU A 8 -13.09 1.58 49.26
N VAL A 9 -14.00 1.92 48.35
CA VAL A 9 -13.85 3.07 47.41
C VAL A 9 -14.95 3.02 46.36
N LEU A 10 -15.67 4.15 46.31
CA LEU A 10 -16.60 4.61 45.28
C LEU A 10 -16.14 4.28 43.85
N ALA A 11 -17.05 3.76 43.03
CA ALA A 11 -17.00 3.97 41.60
C ALA A 11 -18.27 4.72 41.18
N VAL A 12 -18.17 6.05 41.21
CA VAL A 12 -19.04 6.96 40.49
C VAL A 12 -19.02 6.50 39.03
N SER A 13 -20.16 6.01 38.54
CA SER A 13 -20.35 5.70 37.12
C SER A 13 -20.44 7.03 36.36
N LEU A 14 -19.27 7.61 36.06
CA LEU A 14 -19.13 8.59 34.99
C LEU A 14 -19.33 7.83 33.69
N CYS A 15 -20.52 7.96 33.10
CA CYS A 15 -20.73 7.69 31.69
C CYS A 15 -19.94 8.73 30.89
N PHE A 16 -18.61 8.55 30.78
CA PHE A 16 -17.85 9.09 29.68
C PHE A 16 -18.38 8.37 28.43
N VAL A 17 -19.34 9.01 27.75
CA VAL A 17 -19.58 8.77 26.33
C VAL A 17 -18.25 9.09 25.65
N GLY A 18 -17.48 8.05 25.38
CA GLY A 18 -16.26 8.16 24.61
C GLY A 18 -16.60 8.87 23.31
N VAL A 19 -16.06 10.08 23.15
CA VAL A 19 -15.97 10.71 21.84
C VAL A 19 -15.04 9.81 21.05
N GLY A 20 -15.62 8.84 20.34
CA GLY A 20 -14.90 8.08 19.34
C GLY A 20 -14.43 9.09 18.31
N SER A 21 -13.15 9.43 18.34
CA SER A 21 -12.50 10.10 17.23
C SER A 21 -12.69 9.18 16.03
N THR A 22 -13.64 9.51 15.16
CA THR A 22 -13.67 8.98 13.81
C THR A 22 -12.45 9.57 13.12
N GLU A 23 -11.31 8.90 13.27
CA GLU A 23 -10.21 9.12 12.36
C GLU A 23 -10.77 8.80 10.98
N ALA A 24 -10.99 9.84 10.17
CA ALA A 24 -11.27 9.67 8.77
C ALA A 24 -10.03 9.00 8.17
N GLN A 25 -10.07 7.67 8.13
CA GLN A 25 -9.05 6.85 7.51
C GLN A 25 -9.02 7.30 6.05
N SER A 26 -8.00 8.09 5.68
CA SER A 26 -7.84 8.65 4.34
C SER A 26 -8.14 7.54 3.33
N ALA A 27 -9.23 7.70 2.57
CA ALA A 27 -9.66 6.68 1.64
C ALA A 27 -8.53 6.46 0.63
N THR A 28 -7.83 5.33 0.78
CA THR A 28 -6.80 4.89 -0.15
C THR A 28 -7.48 4.73 -1.50
N GLN A 29 -7.27 5.67 -2.42
CA GLN A 29 -7.89 5.62 -3.73
C GLN A 29 -7.15 4.58 -4.57
N TYR A 30 -7.65 3.35 -4.56
CA TYR A 30 -7.25 2.32 -5.50
C TYR A 30 -7.75 2.70 -6.90
N GLY A 31 -6.93 2.41 -7.91
CA GLY A 31 -7.41 2.31 -9.29
C GLY A 31 -8.41 1.15 -9.43
N LYS A 32 -8.94 0.97 -10.64
CA LYS A 32 -9.80 -0.18 -10.95
C LYS A 32 -9.03 -1.49 -10.77
N ASP A 33 -9.59 -2.43 -10.01
CA ASP A 33 -9.01 -3.76 -9.80
C ASP A 33 -8.90 -4.54 -11.13
N ALA A 34 -7.80 -5.30 -11.27
CA ALA A 34 -7.57 -6.20 -12.39
C ALA A 34 -7.79 -7.66 -11.96
N TYR A 35 -8.55 -8.43 -12.74
CA TYR A 35 -8.89 -9.82 -12.43
C TYR A 35 -8.28 -10.79 -13.44
N ASN A 36 -8.19 -12.06 -13.06
CA ASN A 36 -7.64 -13.14 -13.89
C ASN A 36 -6.23 -12.82 -14.41
N VAL A 37 -5.40 -12.20 -13.56
CA VAL A 37 -4.02 -11.88 -13.90
C VAL A 37 -3.19 -13.16 -13.89
N PRO A 38 -2.36 -13.43 -14.91
CA PRO A 38 -1.46 -14.58 -14.91
C PRO A 38 -0.41 -14.48 -13.81
N GLN A 39 0.12 -15.62 -13.36
CA GLN A 39 1.15 -15.68 -12.32
C GLN A 39 2.45 -14.96 -12.71
N TYR A 40 2.77 -14.88 -14.00
CA TYR A 40 3.80 -13.99 -14.54
C TYR A 40 3.17 -12.83 -15.28
N LYS A 41 3.48 -11.61 -14.86
CA LYS A 41 2.92 -10.39 -15.45
C LYS A 41 3.96 -9.28 -15.52
N CYS A 42 4.12 -8.75 -16.73
CA CYS A 42 4.73 -7.45 -16.96
C CYS A 42 3.64 -6.37 -16.94
N TRP A 43 3.78 -5.38 -16.06
CA TRP A 43 2.94 -4.20 -15.99
C TRP A 43 3.61 -3.05 -16.73
N THR A 44 2.84 -2.38 -17.58
CA THR A 44 3.25 -1.14 -18.24
C THR A 44 2.58 0.03 -17.54
N ILE A 45 3.40 0.90 -16.94
CA ILE A 45 2.95 2.09 -16.23
C ILE A 45 3.37 3.30 -17.06
N THR A 46 2.37 4.05 -17.55
CA THR A 46 2.57 5.27 -18.33
C THR A 46 2.39 6.49 -17.43
N LEU A 47 3.41 7.35 -17.42
CA LEU A 47 3.43 8.58 -16.64
C LEU A 47 3.29 9.78 -17.57
N ASN A 48 2.58 10.81 -17.10
CA ASN A 48 2.35 12.02 -17.89
C ASN A 48 3.56 12.98 -17.92
N LYS A 49 4.60 12.69 -17.12
CA LYS A 49 5.85 13.43 -17.05
C LYS A 49 7.03 12.47 -17.03
N GLU A 50 8.18 12.95 -17.49
CA GLU A 50 9.44 12.21 -17.40
C GLU A 50 9.87 12.04 -15.96
N VAL A 51 10.23 10.82 -15.58
CA VAL A 51 10.69 10.47 -14.22
C VAL A 51 12.17 10.82 -14.05
N ASP A 52 12.49 11.37 -12.90
CA ASP A 52 13.86 11.40 -12.39
C ASP A 52 14.26 9.99 -11.96
N TYR A 53 15.15 9.37 -12.75
CA TYR A 53 15.65 8.02 -12.53
C TYR A 53 16.25 7.84 -11.14
N GLY A 54 16.84 8.88 -10.54
CA GLY A 54 17.42 8.83 -9.18
C GLY A 54 16.38 8.54 -8.09
N THR A 55 15.08 8.69 -8.39
CA THR A 55 13.98 8.39 -7.46
C THR A 55 13.33 7.03 -7.68
N LEU A 56 13.77 6.25 -8.67
CA LEU A 56 13.30 4.88 -8.86
C LEU A 56 14.00 3.97 -7.86
N SER A 57 13.24 3.51 -6.87
CA SER A 57 13.72 2.56 -5.86
C SER A 57 12.61 1.61 -5.42
N ALA A 58 13.00 0.53 -4.74
CA ALA A 58 12.07 -0.41 -4.11
C ALA A 58 11.16 0.24 -3.04
N ASN A 59 11.48 1.44 -2.56
CA ASN A 59 10.62 2.17 -1.62
C ASN A 59 9.53 2.97 -2.32
N ASN A 60 9.73 3.30 -3.59
CA ASN A 60 8.84 4.13 -4.39
C ASN A 60 7.87 3.30 -5.22
N ILE A 61 8.32 2.14 -5.70
CA ILE A 61 7.55 1.22 -6.53
C ILE A 61 7.74 -0.19 -6.01
N TYR A 62 6.66 -0.80 -5.55
CA TYR A 62 6.71 -2.13 -4.97
C TYR A 62 5.35 -2.82 -5.05
N VAL A 63 5.37 -4.13 -4.83
CA VAL A 63 4.17 -4.95 -4.76
C VAL A 63 4.12 -5.64 -3.41
N VAL A 64 2.93 -5.72 -2.84
CA VAL A 64 2.67 -6.50 -1.62
C VAL A 64 1.52 -7.48 -1.82
N ASP A 65 1.54 -8.57 -1.06
CA ASP A 65 0.42 -9.50 -0.93
C ASP A 65 -0.69 -8.96 0.00
N SER A 66 -1.75 -9.74 0.18
CA SER A 66 -2.88 -9.44 1.07
C SER A 66 -2.49 -9.27 2.55
N LYS A 67 -1.32 -9.77 2.95
CA LYS A 67 -0.75 -9.68 4.31
C LYS A 67 0.28 -8.54 4.43
N ASN A 68 0.40 -7.69 3.41
CA ASN A 68 1.39 -6.62 3.31
C ASN A 68 2.85 -7.09 3.23
N ASN A 69 3.11 -8.36 2.89
CA ASN A 69 4.47 -8.82 2.63
C ASN A 69 4.90 -8.35 1.24
N ARG A 70 6.12 -7.79 1.15
CA ARG A 70 6.71 -7.40 -0.13
C ARG A 70 7.04 -8.63 -0.96
N VAL A 71 6.71 -8.57 -2.25
CA VAL A 71 7.14 -9.57 -3.23
C VAL A 71 8.24 -9.03 -4.14
N PRO A 72 9.19 -9.90 -4.57
CA PRO A 72 10.32 -9.46 -5.37
C PRO A 72 9.87 -9.06 -6.77
N VAL A 73 10.18 -7.82 -7.14
CA VAL A 73 9.88 -7.23 -8.45
C VAL A 73 11.10 -6.48 -8.95
N GLN A 74 11.19 -6.35 -10.27
CA GLN A 74 12.19 -5.53 -10.94
C GLN A 74 11.52 -4.49 -11.82
N THR A 75 12.17 -3.34 -11.95
CA THR A 75 11.69 -2.21 -12.74
C THR A 75 12.65 -1.89 -13.87
N ALA A 76 12.11 -1.51 -15.03
CA ALA A 76 12.89 -0.93 -16.14
C ALA A 76 12.21 0.35 -16.64
N LEU A 77 12.99 1.39 -16.89
CA LEU A 77 12.50 2.67 -17.42
C LEU A 77 12.93 2.80 -18.88
N THR A 78 12.03 3.24 -19.76
CA THR A 78 12.38 3.50 -21.16
C THR A 78 13.30 4.73 -21.28
N GLN A 79 14.00 4.86 -22.41
CA GLN A 79 14.84 6.04 -22.70
C GLN A 79 14.06 7.36 -22.63
N GLY A 80 12.78 7.36 -23.02
CA GLY A 80 11.89 8.51 -22.92
C GLY A 80 11.37 8.82 -21.51
N LYS A 81 11.82 8.07 -20.48
CA LYS A 81 11.56 8.30 -19.04
C LYS A 81 10.09 8.40 -18.62
N LYS A 82 9.14 8.04 -19.47
CA LYS A 82 7.68 8.11 -19.21
C LYS A 82 7.01 6.75 -19.07
N ILE A 83 7.68 5.68 -19.51
CA ILE A 83 7.15 4.32 -19.47
C ILE A 83 8.02 3.50 -18.55
N LEU A 84 7.40 2.94 -17.52
CA LEU A 84 8.01 2.03 -16.57
C LEU A 84 7.42 0.63 -16.76
N TYR A 85 8.31 -0.36 -16.89
CA TYR A 85 7.97 -1.77 -16.79
C TYR A 85 8.19 -2.26 -15.37
N LEU A 86 7.23 -3.00 -14.83
CA LEU A 86 7.33 -3.68 -13.54
C LEU A 86 7.02 -5.16 -13.76
N PHE A 87 7.94 -6.03 -13.39
CA PHE A 87 7.82 -7.46 -13.59
C PHE A 87 8.17 -8.21 -12.31
N ASN A 88 7.40 -9.26 -12.03
CA ASN A 88 7.68 -10.15 -10.92
C ASN A 88 8.85 -11.07 -11.24
N ILE A 89 9.76 -11.22 -10.27
CA ILE A 89 10.91 -12.12 -10.38
C ILE A 89 10.46 -13.57 -10.16
N GLU A 90 9.54 -13.76 -9.22
CA GLU A 90 8.92 -15.04 -8.87
C GLU A 90 7.43 -15.03 -9.21
N PRO A 91 6.82 -16.17 -9.56
CA PRO A 91 5.40 -16.22 -9.92
C PRO A 91 4.54 -15.77 -8.74
N TYR A 92 3.53 -14.95 -9.02
CA TYR A 92 2.48 -14.69 -8.04
C TYR A 92 1.73 -15.99 -7.72
N LYS A 93 1.24 -16.11 -6.48
CA LYS A 93 0.49 -17.29 -6.05
C LYS A 93 -0.92 -17.27 -6.67
N ALA A 94 -1.36 -18.40 -7.21
CA ALA A 94 -2.69 -18.56 -7.77
C ALA A 94 -3.78 -18.26 -6.72
N GLY A 95 -4.86 -17.59 -7.13
CA GLY A 95 -5.96 -17.18 -6.26
C GLY A 95 -5.65 -16.05 -5.27
N GLU A 96 -4.41 -15.59 -5.16
CA GLU A 96 -4.04 -14.51 -4.25
C GLU A 96 -4.32 -13.11 -4.82
N THR A 97 -4.37 -12.13 -3.92
CA THR A 97 -4.55 -10.72 -4.23
C THR A 97 -3.31 -9.93 -3.88
N TYR A 98 -2.94 -9.03 -4.77
CA TYR A 98 -1.75 -8.19 -4.64
C TYR A 98 -2.09 -6.72 -4.90
N THR A 99 -1.24 -5.82 -4.40
CA THR A 99 -1.34 -4.38 -4.67
C THR A 99 0.01 -3.82 -5.11
N ILE A 100 0.03 -3.12 -6.25
CA ILE A 100 1.15 -2.27 -6.68
C ILE A 100 1.03 -0.91 -5.99
N TYR A 101 2.11 -0.47 -5.38
CA TYR A 101 2.27 0.85 -4.77
C TYR A 101 3.19 1.69 -5.64
N ILE A 102 2.76 2.91 -5.96
CA ILE A 102 3.57 3.91 -6.67
C ILE A 102 3.47 5.22 -5.89
N GLN A 103 4.58 5.65 -5.31
CA GLN A 103 4.61 6.83 -4.44
C GLN A 103 5.99 7.49 -4.43
N ASN A 104 6.02 8.79 -4.09
CA ASN A 104 7.25 9.56 -3.90
C ASN A 104 8.21 9.57 -5.12
N LEU A 105 7.73 9.19 -6.31
CA LEU A 105 8.47 9.36 -7.56
C LEU A 105 8.47 10.83 -7.95
N LYS A 106 9.64 11.33 -8.37
CA LYS A 106 9.78 12.69 -8.86
C LYS A 106 9.88 12.70 -10.37
N SER A 107 9.33 13.73 -10.98
CA SER A 107 9.62 14.07 -12.36
C SER A 107 10.96 14.81 -12.46
N THR A 108 11.54 14.86 -13.67
CA THR A 108 12.72 15.68 -13.96
C THR A 108 12.52 17.18 -13.68
N THR A 109 11.26 17.63 -13.60
CA THR A 109 10.86 18.99 -13.24
C THR A 109 10.58 19.21 -11.75
N GLY A 110 10.81 18.20 -10.90
CA GLY A 110 10.63 18.28 -9.44
C GLY A 110 9.22 17.98 -8.93
N ALA A 111 8.20 17.87 -9.79
CA ALA A 111 6.86 17.48 -9.37
C ALA A 111 6.86 16.02 -8.85
N THR A 112 6.17 15.77 -7.74
CA THR A 112 6.05 14.44 -7.12
C THR A 112 4.72 13.80 -7.48
N VAL A 113 4.73 12.49 -7.78
CA VAL A 113 3.49 11.73 -8.03
C VAL A 113 2.65 11.66 -6.76
N LYS A 114 1.33 11.85 -6.89
CA LYS A 114 0.42 11.49 -5.81
C LYS A 114 0.48 9.97 -5.61
N PRO A 115 0.37 9.44 -4.38
CA PRO A 115 0.33 8.00 -4.18
C PRO A 115 -0.80 7.36 -5.00
N ILE A 116 -0.47 6.30 -5.73
CA ILE A 116 -1.43 5.53 -6.52
C ILE A 116 -1.25 4.05 -6.19
N TYR A 117 -2.38 3.36 -6.08
CA TYR A 117 -2.43 1.95 -5.70
C TYR A 117 -3.23 1.18 -6.75
N PHE A 118 -2.71 0.05 -7.24
CA PHE A 118 -3.40 -0.82 -8.19
C PHE A 118 -3.54 -2.22 -7.60
N ARG A 119 -4.76 -2.65 -7.34
CA ARG A 119 -5.03 -4.00 -6.84
C ARG A 119 -5.26 -4.96 -8.01
N PHE A 120 -4.77 -6.18 -7.87
CA PHE A 120 -4.98 -7.22 -8.86
C PHE A 120 -5.11 -8.61 -8.24
N HIS A 121 -5.84 -9.48 -8.93
CA HIS A 121 -6.18 -10.84 -8.49
C HIS A 121 -5.62 -11.84 -9.49
N ILE A 122 -4.88 -12.83 -8.98
CA ILE A 122 -4.29 -13.88 -9.80
C ILE A 122 -5.36 -14.92 -10.14
N ALA A 123 -5.32 -15.45 -11.36
CA ALA A 123 -6.18 -16.56 -11.76
C ALA A 123 -5.98 -17.77 -10.81
N ASN A 124 -7.04 -18.57 -10.63
CA ASN A 124 -6.97 -19.86 -9.94
C ASN A 124 -6.37 -20.95 -10.85
#